data_AF-A0A962QME2-F1
#
_entry.id   AF-A0A962QME2-F1
#
_cell.length_a   1.000
_cell.length_b   1.000
_cell.length_c   1.000
_cell.angle_alpha   90.00
_cell.angle_beta   90.00
_cell.angle_gamma   90.00
#
_symmetry.space_group_name_H-M   'P 1'
#
loop_
_entity.id
_entity.type
_entity.pdbx_description
1 polymer ?
#
loop_
_entity_poly.entity_id
_entity_poly.type
_entity_poly.pdbx_seq_one_letter_code
_entity_poly.pdbx_strand_id
1 'polypeptide(L)'
;MQKHDRKLRACAAILAAVLSPALGAAVVNGDFESGDTGFMTDYMTGDCLNFLQCYGVATSPNNVNHNYASFGDHTTGTGMMMVVNGAETADQTVWQQTVSVTANTAYEFSAWIASAYFLSPAGLEFSVNGSLVGSMTAPLPTGTWQQAVFAWNSGAATTAVLRIVDANLDYTGNDFVLDDIGFSQVVPIPAAAWLFLSAAGLLGCARNRGAAT
;
A
#
# COMPACT_ATOMS: atom_id res chain seq x y z
N MET A 1 10.73 -48.52 32.92
CA MET A 1 10.96 -48.28 31.48
C MET A 1 9.78 -47.51 30.92
N GLN A 2 9.82 -46.18 30.97
CA GLN A 2 8.94 -45.33 30.15
C GLN A 2 9.58 -43.95 30.03
N LYS A 3 9.79 -43.53 28.77
CA LYS A 3 10.59 -42.38 28.33
C LYS A 3 10.05 -41.05 28.85
N HIS A 4 10.95 -40.22 29.37
CA HIS A 4 10.73 -38.79 29.55
C HIS A 4 10.91 -38.06 28.21
N ASP A 5 9.81 -37.70 27.54
CA ASP A 5 9.84 -36.70 26.46
C ASP A 5 9.50 -35.33 27.05
N ARG A 6 10.52 -34.57 27.47
CA ARG A 6 10.37 -33.13 27.76
C ARG A 6 10.34 -32.39 26.44
N LYS A 7 9.13 -32.08 25.96
CA LYS A 7 8.92 -31.15 24.85
C LYS A 7 9.43 -29.77 25.27
N LEU A 8 10.56 -29.35 24.69
CA LEU A 8 11.07 -27.98 24.76
C LEU A 8 10.05 -27.08 24.05
N ARG A 9 9.28 -26.28 24.80
CA ARG A 9 8.42 -25.26 24.20
C ARG A 9 9.30 -24.05 23.87
N ALA A 10 9.59 -23.86 22.59
CA ALA A 10 10.19 -22.63 22.09
C ALA A 10 9.21 -21.47 22.29
N CYS A 11 9.59 -20.46 23.07
CA CYS A 11 8.89 -19.19 23.10
C CYS A 11 9.25 -18.42 21.82
N ALA A 12 8.34 -18.39 20.85
CA ALA A 12 8.43 -17.48 19.71
C ALA A 12 8.09 -16.07 20.21
N ALA A 13 9.06 -15.17 20.21
CA ALA A 13 8.79 -13.74 20.37
C ALA A 13 8.23 -13.22 19.05
N ILE A 14 6.95 -12.86 19.06
CA ILE A 14 6.30 -12.15 17.94
C ILE A 14 6.85 -10.72 17.96
N LEU A 15 7.61 -10.35 16.94
CA LEU A 15 8.08 -8.98 16.75
C LEU A 15 6.89 -8.15 16.25
N ALA A 16 6.22 -7.43 17.14
CA ALA A 16 5.30 -6.38 16.72
C ALA A 16 6.13 -5.18 16.26
N ALA A 17 6.08 -4.86 14.97
CA ALA A 17 6.57 -3.59 14.48
C ALA A 17 5.73 -2.48 15.14
N VAL A 18 6.36 -1.66 15.98
CA VAL A 18 5.72 -0.48 16.54
C VAL A 18 5.63 0.54 15.41
N LEU A 19 4.47 0.61 14.77
CA LEU A 19 4.12 1.71 13.87
C LEU A 19 4.16 3.00 14.69
N SER A 20 5.26 3.73 14.56
CA SER A 20 5.34 5.10 15.06
C SER A 20 4.55 5.96 14.06
N PRO A 21 3.68 6.89 14.50
CA PRO A 21 3.03 7.78 13.55
C PRO A 21 4.11 8.59 12.84
N ALA A 22 4.24 8.38 11.53
CA ALA A 22 5.24 9.06 10.72
C ALA A 22 4.93 10.57 10.70
N LEU A 23 5.71 11.36 11.44
CA LEU A 23 5.72 12.81 11.26
C LEU A 23 6.54 13.15 10.01
N GLY A 24 5.85 13.30 8.88
CA GLY A 24 6.37 14.00 7.70
C GLY A 24 6.22 13.23 6.39
N ALA A 25 5.65 13.92 5.41
CA ALA A 25 5.01 13.45 4.18
C ALA A 25 3.72 12.68 4.47
N ALA A 26 2.57 13.32 4.23
CA ALA A 26 1.27 12.68 4.32
C ALA A 26 0.57 12.90 3.00
N VAL A 27 0.14 11.81 2.37
CA VAL A 27 -0.83 11.89 1.30
C VAL A 27 -2.11 12.47 1.89
N VAL A 28 -2.63 13.54 1.29
CA VAL A 28 -3.96 14.06 1.66
C VAL A 28 -5.02 13.34 0.84
N ASN A 29 -6.14 13.00 1.47
CA ASN A 29 -7.27 12.31 0.84
C ASN A 29 -6.86 11.03 0.09
N GLY A 30 -5.94 10.25 0.67
CA GLY A 30 -5.50 8.98 0.09
C GLY A 30 -6.55 7.87 0.17
N ASP A 31 -7.48 8.01 1.12
CA ASP A 31 -8.67 7.19 1.35
C ASP A 31 -9.91 7.69 0.57
N PHE A 32 -9.77 8.80 -0.17
CA PHE A 32 -10.84 9.39 -0.99
C PHE A 32 -12.13 9.83 -0.27
N GLU A 33 -12.16 9.84 1.07
CA GLU A 33 -13.34 10.24 1.87
C GLU A 33 -13.70 11.72 1.72
N SER A 34 -12.75 12.55 1.27
CA SER A 34 -13.00 13.96 0.90
C SER A 34 -13.41 14.12 -0.58
N GLY A 35 -13.81 13.02 -1.23
CA GLY A 35 -14.28 12.98 -2.60
C GLY A 35 -13.18 13.28 -3.62
N ASP A 36 -13.58 13.91 -4.73
CA ASP A 36 -12.70 14.27 -5.85
C ASP A 36 -11.86 15.52 -5.54
N THR A 37 -10.96 15.41 -4.55
CA THR A 37 -10.09 16.50 -4.12
C THR A 37 -8.70 15.99 -3.72
N GLY A 38 -7.71 16.89 -3.72
CA GLY A 38 -6.38 16.60 -3.16
C GLY A 38 -5.42 15.87 -4.10
N PHE A 39 -5.80 15.49 -5.32
CA PHE A 39 -4.92 14.85 -6.28
C PHE A 39 -5.04 15.49 -7.68
N MET A 40 -4.08 15.17 -8.54
CA MET A 40 -4.09 15.50 -9.96
C MET A 40 -4.26 14.22 -10.78
N THR A 41 -4.89 14.34 -11.94
CA THR A 41 -5.13 13.23 -12.87
C THR A 41 -5.28 13.76 -14.30
N ASP A 42 -4.90 12.95 -15.28
CA ASP A 42 -5.15 13.18 -16.70
C ASP A 42 -6.49 12.55 -17.13
N TYR A 43 -7.18 11.85 -16.23
CA TYR A 43 -8.46 11.21 -16.52
C TYR A 43 -9.62 12.20 -16.38
N MET A 44 -10.64 12.05 -17.21
CA MET A 44 -11.84 12.88 -17.11
C MET A 44 -12.79 12.34 -16.05
N THR A 45 -13.40 13.24 -15.28
CA THR A 45 -14.53 12.86 -14.41
C THR A 45 -15.80 12.70 -15.23
N GLY A 46 -16.66 11.72 -14.86
CA GLY A 46 -18.01 11.63 -15.39
C GLY A 46 -18.45 10.23 -15.81
N ASP A 47 -19.03 10.12 -17.00
CA ASP A 47 -19.70 8.92 -17.50
C ASP A 47 -18.71 7.85 -18.00
N CYS A 48 -18.14 7.09 -17.08
CA CYS A 48 -17.17 6.03 -17.42
C CYS A 48 -17.79 4.79 -18.07
N LEU A 49 -19.10 4.79 -18.37
CA LEU A 49 -19.73 3.76 -19.19
C LEU A 49 -19.40 3.91 -20.67
N ASN A 50 -19.31 5.16 -21.13
CA ASN A 50 -19.21 5.48 -22.56
C ASN A 50 -17.84 6.02 -22.97
N PHE A 51 -16.99 6.36 -22.00
CA PHE A 51 -15.69 6.97 -22.24
C PHE A 51 -14.58 6.20 -21.53
N LEU A 52 -13.51 5.92 -22.28
CA LEU A 52 -12.22 5.48 -21.75
C LEU A 52 -11.53 6.66 -21.05
N GLN A 53 -10.43 6.37 -20.34
CA GLN A 53 -9.65 7.39 -19.63
C GLN A 53 -10.55 8.23 -18.70
N CYS A 54 -11.45 7.55 -18.01
CA CYS A 54 -12.43 8.15 -17.13
C CYS A 54 -12.26 7.65 -15.70
N TYR A 55 -12.56 8.48 -14.71
CA TYR A 55 -12.63 8.04 -13.32
C TYR A 55 -13.83 8.62 -12.57
N GLY A 56 -14.14 8.00 -11.45
CA GLY A 56 -15.07 8.53 -10.45
C GLY A 56 -14.61 8.17 -9.04
N VAL A 57 -15.01 8.97 -8.06
CA VAL A 57 -14.83 8.65 -6.64
C VAL A 57 -16.17 8.19 -6.09
N ALA A 58 -16.27 6.94 -5.65
CA ALA A 58 -17.55 6.31 -5.32
C ALA A 58 -17.41 5.19 -4.28
N THR A 59 -18.53 4.82 -3.65
CA THR A 59 -18.58 3.74 -2.65
C THR A 59 -18.64 2.32 -3.22
N SER A 60 -18.81 2.19 -4.54
CA SER A 60 -18.74 0.93 -5.26
C SER A 60 -18.39 1.20 -6.73
N PRO A 61 -17.56 0.36 -7.37
CA PRO A 61 -17.24 0.52 -8.79
C PRO A 61 -18.47 0.47 -9.70
N ASN A 62 -19.46 -0.33 -9.29
CA ASN A 62 -20.71 -0.48 -10.04
C ASN A 62 -21.51 0.84 -10.14
N ASN A 63 -21.31 1.78 -9.21
CA ASN A 63 -21.92 3.11 -9.26
C ASN A 63 -21.32 4.00 -10.35
N VAL A 64 -20.09 3.71 -10.78
CA VAL A 64 -19.39 4.46 -11.84
C VAL A 64 -19.60 3.79 -13.20
N ASN A 65 -19.59 2.45 -13.24
CA ASN A 65 -19.93 1.67 -14.43
C ASN A 65 -20.66 0.39 -14.02
N HIS A 66 -21.90 0.23 -14.48
CA HIS A 66 -22.77 -0.90 -14.11
C HIS A 66 -22.25 -2.28 -14.54
N ASN A 67 -21.22 -2.36 -15.39
CA ASN A 67 -20.57 -3.61 -15.77
C ASN A 67 -19.46 -4.04 -14.81
N TYR A 68 -19.00 -3.15 -13.93
CA TYR A 68 -18.00 -3.47 -12.92
C TYR A 68 -18.61 -4.26 -11.75
N ALA A 69 -17.76 -5.01 -11.06
CA ALA A 69 -18.15 -5.72 -9.85
C ALA A 69 -18.62 -4.73 -8.76
N SER A 70 -19.56 -5.17 -7.92
CA SER A 70 -20.05 -4.38 -6.80
C SER A 70 -19.37 -4.85 -5.51
N PHE A 71 -18.56 -3.98 -4.92
CA PHE A 71 -17.86 -4.18 -3.65
C PHE A 71 -17.53 -2.81 -3.03
N GLY A 72 -17.26 -2.77 -1.73
CA GLY A 72 -16.92 -1.54 -0.99
C GLY A 72 -15.43 -1.19 -1.03
N ASP A 73 -15.10 -0.01 -0.52
CA ASP A 73 -13.74 0.48 -0.30
C ASP A 73 -12.92 -0.49 0.57
N HIS A 74 -11.60 -0.30 0.59
CA HIS A 74 -10.71 -1.09 1.41
C HIS A 74 -10.79 -0.68 2.88
N THR A 75 -10.92 0.62 3.18
CA THR A 75 -10.83 1.15 4.55
C THR A 75 -11.94 0.63 5.46
N THR A 76 -13.21 0.71 5.01
CA THR A 76 -14.39 0.38 5.84
C THR A 76 -15.35 -0.62 5.20
N GLY A 77 -15.29 -0.79 3.88
CA GLY A 77 -16.29 -1.50 3.07
C GLY A 77 -17.56 -0.69 2.77
N THR A 78 -17.63 0.58 3.19
CA THR A 78 -18.75 1.51 2.97
C THR A 78 -18.34 2.93 2.56
N GLY A 79 -17.04 3.22 2.61
CA GLY A 79 -16.41 4.49 2.25
C GLY A 79 -16.22 4.61 0.75
N MET A 80 -15.50 5.66 0.36
CA MET A 80 -15.22 6.05 -1.02
C MET A 80 -13.91 5.41 -1.49
N MET A 81 -13.82 5.16 -2.79
CA MET A 81 -12.58 4.75 -3.46
C MET A 81 -12.51 5.42 -4.83
N MET A 82 -11.32 5.51 -5.40
CA MET A 82 -11.17 5.94 -6.80
C MET A 82 -11.42 4.75 -7.72
N VAL A 83 -12.34 4.90 -8.66
CA VAL A 83 -12.73 3.90 -9.67
C VAL A 83 -12.27 4.40 -11.03
N VAL A 84 -11.54 3.57 -11.78
CA VAL A 84 -10.87 3.96 -13.02
C VAL A 84 -11.29 3.05 -14.16
N ASN A 85 -11.73 3.67 -15.26
CA ASN A 85 -11.83 3.06 -16.58
C ASN A 85 -10.54 3.41 -17.34
N GLY A 86 -9.75 2.39 -17.67
CA GLY A 86 -8.40 2.53 -18.19
C GLY A 86 -8.30 3.31 -19.50
N ALA A 87 -7.07 3.67 -19.87
CA ALA A 87 -6.78 4.43 -21.08
C ALA A 87 -6.05 3.55 -22.10
N GLU A 88 -6.29 3.77 -23.40
CA GLU A 88 -5.49 3.16 -24.47
C GLU A 88 -4.24 3.99 -24.82
N THR A 89 -4.15 5.20 -24.26
CA THR A 89 -2.99 6.07 -24.44
C THR A 89 -2.01 5.82 -23.30
N ALA A 90 -0.74 5.62 -23.65
CA ALA A 90 0.31 5.43 -22.65
C ALA A 90 0.52 6.68 -21.78
N ASP A 91 1.12 6.46 -20.61
CA ASP A 91 1.64 7.52 -19.75
C ASP A 91 0.59 8.56 -19.31
N GLN A 92 -0.67 8.14 -19.17
CA GLN A 92 -1.71 8.98 -18.58
C GLN A 92 -1.66 8.87 -17.05
N THR A 93 -1.59 10.02 -16.38
CA THR A 93 -1.58 10.09 -14.92
C THR A 93 -2.92 9.67 -14.36
N VAL A 94 -2.97 8.51 -13.70
CA VAL A 94 -4.17 8.06 -12.99
C VAL A 94 -4.32 8.90 -11.73
N TRP A 95 -3.27 8.95 -10.91
CA TRP A 95 -3.25 9.69 -9.66
C TRP A 95 -1.87 10.30 -9.43
N GLN A 96 -1.82 11.56 -9.00
CA GLN A 96 -0.59 12.25 -8.65
C GLN A 96 -0.80 13.22 -7.48
N GLN A 97 0.18 13.29 -6.59
CA GLN A 97 0.26 14.30 -5.54
C GLN A 97 1.71 14.70 -5.29
N THR A 98 1.94 15.99 -4.99
CA THR A 98 3.24 16.47 -4.50
C THR A 98 3.20 16.59 -2.99
N VAL A 99 4.12 15.92 -2.30
CA VAL A 99 4.22 15.92 -0.83
C VAL A 99 5.56 16.50 -0.38
N SER A 100 5.57 17.09 0.82
CA SER A 100 6.83 17.52 1.46
C SER A 100 7.54 16.33 2.09
N VAL A 101 8.85 16.23 1.91
CA VAL A 101 9.69 15.17 2.49
C VAL A 101 10.88 15.75 3.25
N THR A 102 11.40 14.97 4.20
CA THR A 102 12.63 15.26 4.91
C THR A 102 13.79 14.68 4.12
N ALA A 103 14.80 15.50 3.81
CA ALA A 103 15.99 15.03 3.12
C ALA A 103 16.68 13.87 3.87
N ASN A 104 17.35 12.99 3.12
CA ASN A 104 18.10 11.82 3.55
C ASN A 104 17.27 10.81 4.36
N THR A 105 15.97 10.79 4.12
CA THR A 105 15.00 9.94 4.79
C THR A 105 14.45 8.88 3.84
N ALA A 106 14.30 7.66 4.33
CA ALA A 106 13.66 6.56 3.63
C ALA A 106 12.14 6.64 3.80
N TYR A 107 11.42 6.31 2.73
CA TYR A 107 9.97 6.35 2.63
C TYR A 107 9.44 5.08 1.99
N GLU A 108 8.17 4.79 2.24
CA GLU A 108 7.37 3.80 1.53
C GLU A 108 6.21 4.51 0.84
N PHE A 109 6.01 4.21 -0.45
CA PHE A 109 4.83 4.58 -1.24
C PHE A 109 3.93 3.37 -1.38
N SER A 110 2.68 3.48 -0.94
CA SER A 110 1.71 2.39 -0.95
C SER A 110 0.36 2.80 -1.54
N ALA A 111 -0.38 1.82 -2.04
CA ALA A 111 -1.80 1.94 -2.36
C ALA A 111 -2.45 0.56 -2.25
N TRP A 112 -3.74 0.53 -1.93
CA TRP A 112 -4.57 -0.65 -2.08
C TRP A 112 -5.22 -0.65 -3.45
N ILE A 113 -5.17 -1.80 -4.11
CA ILE A 113 -5.61 -1.98 -5.50
C ILE A 113 -6.53 -3.19 -5.58
N ALA A 114 -7.60 -3.07 -6.35
CA ALA A 114 -8.42 -4.21 -6.77
C ALA A 114 -8.83 -4.05 -8.25
N SER A 115 -9.04 -5.17 -8.95
CA SER A 115 -9.66 -5.11 -10.28
C SER A 115 -11.16 -4.80 -10.17
N ALA A 116 -11.64 -3.83 -10.95
CA ALA A 116 -13.07 -3.50 -11.04
C ALA A 116 -13.78 -4.37 -12.09
N TYR A 117 -13.04 -4.72 -13.16
CA TYR A 117 -13.48 -5.62 -14.22
C TYR A 117 -12.50 -6.79 -14.37
N PHE A 118 -13.00 -7.94 -14.83
CA PHE A 118 -12.26 -9.21 -14.76
C PHE A 118 -11.34 -9.46 -15.95
N LEU A 119 -11.57 -8.78 -17.08
CA LEU A 119 -10.75 -8.92 -18.29
C LEU A 119 -9.53 -8.01 -18.21
N SER A 120 -8.40 -8.48 -18.76
CA SER A 120 -7.12 -7.78 -18.87
C SER A 120 -6.80 -6.85 -17.68
N PRO A 121 -6.46 -7.38 -16.49
CA PRO A 121 -6.24 -6.54 -15.30
C PRO A 121 -5.21 -5.43 -15.53
N ALA A 122 -5.42 -4.27 -14.89
CA ALA A 122 -4.53 -3.12 -15.00
C ALA A 122 -3.10 -3.44 -14.55
N GLY A 123 -2.12 -2.79 -15.17
CA GLY A 123 -0.70 -2.91 -14.86
C GLY A 123 -0.20 -1.60 -14.26
N LEU A 124 -0.25 -1.45 -12.94
CA LEU A 124 0.01 -0.17 -12.28
C LEU A 124 1.49 0.04 -12.04
N GLU A 125 2.01 1.18 -12.47
CA GLU A 125 3.38 1.64 -12.25
C GLU A 125 3.42 2.82 -11.29
N PHE A 126 4.31 2.73 -10.30
CA PHE A 126 4.49 3.72 -9.26
C PHE A 126 5.81 4.43 -9.47
N SER A 127 5.79 5.77 -9.47
CA SER A 127 7.00 6.58 -9.61
C SER A 127 7.07 7.68 -8.57
N VAL A 128 8.30 8.06 -8.21
CA VAL A 128 8.60 9.18 -7.34
C VAL A 128 9.63 10.08 -8.02
N ASN A 129 9.31 11.37 -8.18
CA ASN A 129 10.12 12.34 -8.92
C ASN A 129 10.47 11.86 -10.34
N GLY A 130 9.51 11.22 -11.02
CA GLY A 130 9.67 10.67 -12.37
C GLY A 130 10.49 9.38 -12.46
N SER A 131 11.05 8.88 -11.35
CA SER A 131 11.74 7.58 -11.32
C SER A 131 10.77 6.47 -10.93
N LEU A 132 10.68 5.41 -11.73
CA LEU A 132 9.91 4.21 -11.39
C LEU A 132 10.46 3.56 -10.10
N VAL A 133 9.59 3.35 -9.11
CA VAL A 133 9.93 2.67 -7.84
C VAL A 133 9.37 1.25 -7.77
N GLY A 134 8.37 0.92 -8.58
CA GLY A 134 7.84 -0.43 -8.69
C GLY A 134 6.57 -0.51 -9.52
N SER A 135 6.07 -1.73 -9.70
CA SER A 135 4.86 -2.01 -10.47
C SER A 135 4.09 -3.19 -9.88
N MET A 136 2.78 -3.23 -10.10
CA MET A 136 1.88 -4.31 -9.69
C MET A 136 0.78 -4.52 -10.72
N THR A 137 0.45 -5.77 -11.04
CA THR A 137 -0.79 -6.10 -11.74
C THR A 137 -1.95 -6.14 -10.75
N ALA A 138 -3.08 -5.52 -11.08
CA ALA A 138 -4.28 -5.55 -10.27
C ALA A 138 -4.75 -7.01 -10.04
N PRO A 139 -5.09 -7.40 -8.81
CA PRO A 139 -5.39 -8.79 -8.48
C PRO A 139 -6.74 -9.24 -9.06
N LEU A 140 -6.85 -10.54 -9.32
CA LEU A 140 -8.10 -11.24 -9.61
C LEU A 140 -8.40 -12.27 -8.49
N PRO A 141 -9.68 -12.63 -8.25
CA PRO A 141 -10.89 -12.10 -8.91
C PRO A 141 -11.19 -10.63 -8.54
N THR A 142 -12.08 -9.99 -9.29
CA THR A 142 -12.52 -8.60 -9.05
C THR A 142 -12.95 -8.39 -7.60
N GLY A 143 -12.65 -7.21 -7.04
CA GLY A 143 -12.95 -6.88 -5.63
C GLY A 143 -12.02 -7.52 -4.60
N THR A 144 -10.95 -8.21 -5.04
CA THR A 144 -9.89 -8.64 -4.13
C THR A 144 -8.93 -7.49 -3.90
N TRP A 145 -8.86 -6.95 -2.68
CA TRP A 145 -7.91 -5.91 -2.34
C TRP A 145 -6.51 -6.48 -2.09
N GLN A 146 -5.49 -5.89 -2.73
CA GLN A 146 -4.09 -6.18 -2.49
C GLN A 146 -3.29 -4.88 -2.38
N GLN A 147 -2.38 -4.83 -1.39
CA GLN A 147 -1.52 -3.68 -1.18
C GLN A 147 -0.26 -3.74 -2.05
N ALA A 148 0.01 -2.67 -2.80
CA ALA A 148 1.32 -2.37 -3.35
C ALA A 148 2.10 -1.51 -2.35
N VAL A 149 3.40 -1.82 -2.15
CA VAL A 149 4.30 -1.04 -1.29
C VAL A 149 5.69 -1.02 -1.92
N PHE A 150 6.24 0.18 -2.11
CA PHE A 150 7.56 0.37 -2.73
C PHE A 150 8.41 1.36 -1.93
N ALA A 151 9.67 1.02 -1.71
CA ALA A 151 10.61 1.85 -0.98
C ALA A 151 11.20 2.95 -1.87
N TRP A 152 11.41 4.14 -1.30
CA TRP A 152 12.11 5.26 -1.94
C TRP A 152 12.96 6.02 -0.93
N ASN A 153 14.09 6.58 -1.37
CA ASN A 153 14.92 7.45 -0.53
C ASN A 153 14.93 8.87 -1.10
N SER A 154 14.71 9.84 -0.21
CA SER A 154 14.64 11.25 -0.60
C SER A 154 15.95 11.86 -1.05
N GLY A 155 17.11 11.30 -0.67
CA GLY A 155 18.41 11.93 -0.94
C GLY A 155 18.40 13.40 -0.47
N ALA A 156 18.84 14.33 -1.31
CA ALA A 156 18.78 15.76 -0.96
C ALA A 156 17.40 16.42 -1.15
N ALA A 157 16.39 15.69 -1.66
CA ALA A 157 15.08 16.27 -1.97
C ALA A 157 14.31 16.65 -0.70
N THR A 158 13.55 17.74 -0.80
CA THR A 158 12.61 18.21 0.23
C THR A 158 11.15 18.11 -0.22
N THR A 159 10.92 17.70 -1.47
CA THR A 159 9.61 17.39 -2.03
C THR A 159 9.67 16.09 -2.84
N ALA A 160 8.53 15.42 -2.94
CA ALA A 160 8.35 14.21 -3.75
C ALA A 160 7.08 14.34 -4.57
N VAL A 161 7.19 14.17 -5.89
CA VAL A 161 6.05 13.99 -6.79
C VAL A 161 5.76 12.51 -6.88
N LEU A 162 4.66 12.08 -6.27
CA LEU A 162 4.18 10.70 -6.28
C LEU A 162 3.22 10.54 -7.45
N ARG A 163 3.40 9.51 -8.26
CA ARG A 163 2.57 9.29 -9.46
C ARG A 163 2.31 7.82 -9.71
N ILE A 164 1.06 7.52 -10.04
CA ILE A 164 0.57 6.20 -10.45
C ILE A 164 0.06 6.32 -11.90
N VAL A 165 0.44 5.37 -12.75
CA VAL A 165 -0.11 5.20 -14.10
C VAL A 165 -0.55 3.76 -14.33
N ASP A 166 -1.44 3.56 -15.28
CA ASP A 166 -1.71 2.25 -15.84
C ASP A 166 -0.89 2.04 -17.12
N ALA A 167 -0.12 0.96 -17.15
CA ALA A 167 0.70 0.53 -18.27
C ALA A 167 -0.01 -0.52 -19.14
N ASN A 168 -1.16 -1.04 -18.72
CA ASN A 168 -2.01 -1.86 -19.58
C ASN A 168 -2.92 -0.97 -20.43
N LEU A 169 -2.81 -1.09 -21.75
CA LEU A 169 -3.51 -0.23 -22.72
C LEU A 169 -4.59 -0.98 -23.51
N ASP A 170 -4.97 -2.17 -23.06
CA ASP A 170 -6.02 -2.94 -23.73
C ASP A 170 -7.36 -2.18 -23.68
N TYR A 171 -8.02 -2.06 -24.84
CA TYR A 171 -9.34 -1.40 -24.97
C TYR A 171 -10.43 -1.96 -24.04
N THR A 172 -10.36 -3.27 -23.74
CA THR A 172 -11.34 -3.94 -22.87
C THR A 172 -10.62 -4.60 -21.71
N GLY A 173 -11.05 -4.27 -20.50
CA GLY A 173 -10.30 -4.61 -19.31
C GLY A 173 -9.70 -3.37 -18.72
N ASN A 174 -8.52 -3.49 -18.13
CA ASN A 174 -7.71 -2.45 -17.50
C ASN A 174 -8.49 -1.49 -16.57
N ASP A 175 -9.62 -1.98 -16.04
CA ASP A 175 -10.46 -1.27 -15.09
C ASP A 175 -10.16 -1.71 -13.66
N PHE A 176 -9.90 -0.75 -12.78
CA PHE A 176 -9.43 -1.01 -11.43
C PHE A 176 -9.93 0.05 -10.46
N VAL A 177 -9.67 -0.21 -9.18
CA VAL A 177 -9.88 0.76 -8.11
C VAL A 177 -8.60 0.98 -7.32
N LEU A 178 -8.46 2.19 -6.79
CA LEU A 178 -7.42 2.60 -5.85
C LEU A 178 -8.07 3.05 -4.56
N ASP A 179 -7.43 2.72 -3.45
CA ASP A 179 -7.80 3.20 -2.13
C ASP A 179 -6.58 3.26 -1.20
N ASP A 180 -6.70 3.95 -0.07
CA ASP A 180 -5.70 4.02 1.01
C ASP A 180 -4.28 4.32 0.49
N ILE A 181 -4.15 5.32 -0.39
CA ILE A 181 -2.87 5.76 -0.93
C ILE A 181 -2.05 6.42 0.18
N GLY A 182 -0.86 5.87 0.44
CA GLY A 182 -0.01 6.25 1.56
C GLY A 182 1.40 6.57 1.12
N PHE A 183 2.01 7.56 1.77
CA PHE A 183 3.43 7.82 1.64
C PHE A 183 3.97 8.21 3.00
N SER A 184 4.89 7.43 3.56
CA SER A 184 5.30 7.61 4.96
C SER A 184 6.76 7.24 5.18
N GLN A 185 7.37 7.83 6.20
CA GLN A 185 8.76 7.55 6.55
C GLN A 185 8.91 6.12 7.09
N VAL A 186 9.93 5.42 6.60
CA VAL A 186 10.38 4.18 7.20
C VAL A 186 11.24 4.52 8.40
N VAL A 187 10.74 4.29 9.61
CA VAL A 187 11.53 4.46 10.83
C VAL A 187 12.54 3.31 10.91
N PRO A 188 13.86 3.56 10.81
CA PRO A 188 14.84 2.51 10.99
C PRO A 188 14.75 2.02 12.43
N ILE A 189 14.55 0.70 12.63
CA ILE A 189 14.64 0.13 13.97
C ILE A 189 16.05 0.45 14.49
N PRO A 190 16.21 1.19 15.61
CA PRO A 190 17.53 1.51 16.12
C PRO A 190 18.29 0.22 16.35
N ALA A 191 19.55 0.14 15.91
CA ALA A 191 20.40 -1.04 16.09
C ALA A 191 20.49 -1.51 17.56
N ALA A 192 20.18 -0.63 18.53
CA ALA A 192 20.07 -0.94 19.95
C ALA A 192 18.90 -1.89 20.31
N ALA A 193 17.87 -2.03 19.47
CA ALA A 193 16.81 -3.01 19.69
C ALA A 193 17.34 -4.46 19.65
N TRP A 194 18.42 -4.71 18.89
CA TRP A 194 19.13 -5.99 18.89
C TRP A 194 19.94 -6.23 20.18
N LEU A 195 20.42 -5.17 20.83
CA LEU A 195 21.20 -5.27 22.07
C LEU A 195 20.34 -5.64 23.29
N PHE A 196 19.04 -5.38 23.27
CA PHE A 196 18.14 -5.82 24.35
C PHE A 196 17.68 -7.28 24.21
N LEU A 197 17.81 -7.88 23.03
CA LEU A 197 17.52 -9.31 22.80
C LEU A 197 18.69 -10.23 23.20
N SER A 198 19.92 -9.73 23.26
CA SER A 198 21.07 -10.53 23.73
C SER A 198 21.28 -10.47 25.25
N ALA A 199 20.82 -9.40 25.93
CA ALA A 199 20.97 -9.27 27.39
C ALA A 199 19.91 -10.07 28.20
N ALA A 200 18.68 -10.23 27.69
CA ALA A 200 17.65 -11.01 28.39
C ALA A 200 17.88 -12.54 28.32
N GLY A 201 18.61 -13.02 27.31
CA GLY A 201 18.94 -14.44 27.15
C GLY A 201 20.07 -14.94 28.07
N LEU A 202 20.90 -14.04 28.62
CA LEU A 202 22.06 -14.41 29.44
C LEU A 202 21.82 -14.31 30.96
N LEU A 203 20.84 -13.54 31.43
CA LEU A 203 20.51 -13.49 32.88
C LEU A 203 19.54 -14.60 33.35
N GLY A 204 18.86 -15.30 32.44
CA GLY A 204 17.94 -16.40 32.79
C GLY A 204 18.60 -17.75 33.03
N CYS A 205 19.89 -17.89 32.72
CA CYS A 205 20.63 -19.17 32.75
C CYS A 205 21.74 -19.18 33.81
N ALA A 206 21.53 -18.60 35.00
CA ALA A 206 22.53 -18.70 36.07
C ALA A 206 21.91 -18.63 37.48
N ARG A 207 21.13 -19.64 37.89
CA ARG A 207 21.04 -20.07 39.30
C ARG A 207 20.17 -21.32 39.47
N ASN A 208 20.81 -22.48 39.59
CA ASN A 208 20.53 -23.42 40.69
C ASN A 208 21.49 -24.62 40.63
N ARG A 209 22.54 -24.59 41.46
CA ARG A 209 23.15 -25.82 42.00
C ARG A 209 23.01 -25.74 43.52
N GLY A 210 21.82 -26.09 44.01
CA GLY A 210 21.58 -26.41 45.41
C GLY A 210 22.10 -27.83 45.69
N ALA A 211 22.89 -27.95 46.75
CA ALA A 211 23.49 -29.17 47.26
C ALA A 211 22.43 -30.20 47.70
N ALA A 212 22.74 -31.49 47.52
CA ALA A 212 22.05 -32.59 48.17
C ALA A 212 23.04 -33.28 49.12
N THR A 213 22.67 -33.33 50.40
CA THR A 213 23.08 -34.38 51.35
C THR A 213 22.05 -35.48 51.33
#